data_AF-A0A7Y0MCM3-F1
#
_entry.id   AF-A0A7Y0MCM3-F1
#
_cell.length_a   1.000
_cell.length_b   1.000
_cell.length_c   1.000
_cell.angle_alpha   90.00
_cell.angle_beta   90.00
_cell.angle_gamma   90.00
#
_symmetry.space_group_name_H-M   'P 1'
#
loop_
_entity.id
_entity.type
_entity.pdbx_description
1 polymer ?
#
loop_
_entity_poly.entity_id
_entity_poly.type
_entity_poly.pdbx_seq_one_letter_code
_entity_poly.pdbx_strand_id
1 'polypeptide(L)'
;MPLVPLVALGYLAWWLAWYPAVVVSSDGVALRNPLLTVQVPWNALIMVDTKYALTLVTPKGKFAAWAAPAPGIFGVQRAQPGHVRGLPEVTYGPGESVRPGDLSNSDSGAAAFHVRSRWAGLIASGAVATGEADTATVTKRPNWPVLVAAAALVVASVLSLTG
;
A
#
# COMPACT_ATOMS: atom_id res chain seq x y z
N MET A 1 -22.27 1.05 31.64
CA MET A 1 -21.86 1.57 30.33
C MET A 1 -21.31 0.41 29.51
N PRO A 2 -21.84 0.10 28.32
CA PRO A 2 -21.33 -1.00 27.53
C PRO A 2 -19.94 -0.63 27.01
N LEU A 3 -18.89 -1.19 27.62
CA LEU A 3 -17.49 -0.96 27.21
C LEU A 3 -17.18 -1.66 25.87
N VAL A 4 -17.92 -2.71 25.55
CA VAL A 4 -17.77 -3.56 24.36
C VAL A 4 -17.82 -2.76 23.04
N PRO A 5 -18.83 -1.91 22.76
CA PRO A 5 -18.85 -1.11 21.54
C PRO A 5 -17.68 -0.13 21.44
N LEU A 6 -17.20 0.42 22.57
CA LEU A 6 -16.03 1.30 22.56
C LEU A 6 -14.75 0.53 22.18
N VAL A 7 -14.58 -0.68 22.72
CA VAL A 7 -13.47 -1.57 22.36
C VAL A 7 -13.55 -1.97 20.90
N ALA A 8 -14.75 -2.31 20.39
CA ALA A 8 -14.94 -2.64 18.99
C ALA A 8 -14.56 -1.48 18.07
N LEU A 9 -14.97 -0.25 18.40
CA LEU A 9 -14.57 0.95 17.65
C LEU A 9 -13.05 1.18 17.68
N GLY A 10 -12.42 1.06 18.86
CA GLY A 10 -10.97 1.19 18.98
C GLY A 10 -10.21 0.15 18.14
N TYR A 11 -10.68 -1.09 18.17
CA TYR A 11 -10.13 -2.17 17.36
C TYR A 11 -10.31 -1.91 15.86
N LEU A 12 -11.50 -1.51 15.42
CA LEU A 12 -11.78 -1.19 14.01
C LEU A 12 -10.92 -0.01 13.52
N ALA A 13 -10.74 1.02 14.36
CA ALA A 13 -9.87 2.15 14.05
C ALA A 13 -8.42 1.69 13.86
N TRP A 14 -7.88 0.90 14.80
CA TRP A 14 -6.55 0.31 14.65
C TRP A 14 -6.45 -0.58 13.40
N TRP A 15 -7.44 -1.43 13.14
CA TRP A 15 -7.43 -2.39 12.03
C TRP A 15 -7.49 -1.72 10.65
N LEU A 16 -8.23 -0.63 10.51
CA LEU A 16 -8.38 0.06 9.22
C LEU A 16 -7.33 1.15 9.00
N ALA A 17 -6.79 1.75 10.07
CA ALA A 17 -5.85 2.86 9.96
C ALA A 17 -4.39 2.48 10.23
N TRP A 18 -4.12 1.55 11.16
CA TRP A 18 -2.76 1.30 11.67
C TRP A 18 -2.20 -0.08 11.29
N TYR A 19 -3.08 -1.08 11.22
CA TYR A 19 -2.71 -2.43 10.80
C TYR A 19 -2.20 -2.50 9.35
N PRO A 20 -2.80 -1.81 8.36
CA PRO A 20 -2.38 -1.93 6.96
C PRO A 20 -0.94 -1.43 6.77
N ALA A 21 -0.15 -2.12 5.94
CA ALA A 21 1.22 -1.70 5.65
C ALA A 21 1.70 -2.13 4.25
N VAL A 22 2.67 -1.38 3.74
CA VAL A 22 3.51 -1.79 2.61
C VAL A 22 4.87 -2.21 3.16
N VAL A 23 5.24 -3.47 2.99
CA VAL A 23 6.52 -4.01 3.47
C VAL A 23 7.39 -4.34 2.26
N VAL A 24 8.52 -3.65 2.13
CA VAL A 24 9.51 -3.91 1.08
C VAL A 24 10.58 -4.84 1.66
N SER A 25 10.76 -6.02 1.07
CA SER A 25 11.72 -7.03 1.51
C SER A 25 12.72 -7.39 0.41
N SER A 26 13.66 -8.29 0.72
CA SER A 26 14.61 -8.84 -0.27
C SER A 26 13.89 -9.57 -1.40
N ASP A 27 12.80 -10.27 -1.08
CA ASP A 27 12.16 -11.23 -1.99
C ASP A 27 11.00 -10.61 -2.77
N GLY A 28 10.47 -9.47 -2.30
CA GLY A 28 9.41 -8.76 -2.99
C GLY A 28 8.81 -7.63 -2.17
N VAL A 29 7.55 -7.31 -2.48
CA VAL A 29 6.73 -6.34 -1.74
C VAL A 29 5.50 -7.04 -1.20
N ALA A 30 5.27 -6.91 0.10
CA ALA A 30 4.07 -7.37 0.77
C ALA A 30 3.09 -6.21 0.94
N LEU A 31 1.90 -6.34 0.36
CA LEU A 31 0.77 -5.45 0.58
C LEU A 31 -0.13 -6.05 1.65
N ARG A 32 0.04 -5.62 2.90
CA ARG A 32 -0.80 -6.05 4.02
C ARG A 32 -2.04 -5.18 4.06
N ASN A 33 -3.10 -5.59 3.36
CA ASN A 33 -4.41 -4.93 3.42
C ASN A 33 -5.24 -5.52 4.57
N PRO A 34 -6.31 -4.84 5.05
CA PRO A 34 -7.13 -5.33 6.17
C PRO A 34 -7.59 -6.78 6.02
N LEU A 35 -8.12 -7.13 4.84
CA LEU A 35 -8.72 -8.44 4.56
C LEU A 35 -7.70 -9.47 4.05
N LEU A 36 -6.75 -9.03 3.22
CA LEU A 36 -5.87 -9.91 2.45
C LEU A 36 -4.46 -9.34 2.40
N THR A 37 -3.47 -10.17 2.68
CA THR A 37 -2.07 -9.87 2.43
C THR A 37 -1.65 -10.44 1.08
N VAL A 38 -1.07 -9.61 0.22
CA VAL A 38 -0.57 -10.00 -1.11
C VAL A 38 0.94 -9.85 -1.15
N GLN A 39 1.67 -10.95 -1.39
CA GLN A 39 3.12 -10.93 -1.61
C GLN A 39 3.40 -10.96 -3.11
N VAL A 40 3.93 -9.85 -3.63
CA VAL A 40 4.37 -9.72 -5.02
C VAL A 40 5.88 -9.87 -5.05
N PRO A 41 6.41 -10.98 -5.60
CA PRO A 41 7.85 -11.13 -5.73
C PRO A 41 8.40 -10.17 -6.79
N TRP A 42 9.67 -9.76 -6.66
CA TRP A 42 10.27 -8.75 -7.55
C TRP A 42 10.24 -9.14 -9.04
N ASN A 43 10.36 -10.43 -9.32
CA ASN A 43 10.28 -10.98 -10.67
C ASN A 43 8.87 -10.89 -11.29
N ALA A 44 7.81 -10.86 -10.49
CA ALA A 44 6.43 -10.70 -10.99
C ALA A 44 6.04 -9.26 -11.32
N LEU A 45 6.84 -8.28 -10.88
CA LEU A 45 6.49 -6.86 -10.97
C LEU A 45 6.77 -6.34 -12.38
N ILE A 46 5.75 -5.76 -13.03
CA ILE A 46 5.85 -5.12 -14.35
C ILE A 46 5.85 -3.60 -14.22
N MET A 47 5.00 -3.08 -13.33
CA MET A 47 4.77 -1.64 -13.20
C MET A 47 4.31 -1.30 -11.79
N VAL A 48 4.69 -0.10 -11.35
CA VAL A 48 4.22 0.52 -10.11
C VAL A 48 3.39 1.75 -10.47
N ASP A 49 2.09 1.69 -10.21
CA ASP A 49 1.13 2.78 -10.45
C ASP A 49 0.80 3.49 -9.12
N THR A 50 0.58 4.80 -9.18
CA THR A 50 0.26 5.68 -8.03
C THR A 50 -0.98 6.53 -8.26
N LYS A 51 -1.73 6.34 -9.36
CA LYS A 51 -2.87 7.21 -9.72
C LYS A 51 -3.94 7.31 -8.63
N TYR A 52 -4.24 6.20 -7.96
CA TYR A 52 -5.30 6.12 -6.93
C TYR A 52 -4.79 5.62 -5.58
N ALA A 53 -3.80 4.74 -5.60
CA ALA A 53 -3.06 4.22 -4.47
C ALA A 53 -1.80 3.57 -5.04
N LEU A 54 -0.80 3.28 -4.20
CA LEU A 54 0.30 2.40 -4.62
C LEU A 54 -0.31 1.08 -5.13
N THR A 55 -0.10 0.80 -6.41
CA THR A 55 -0.63 -0.38 -7.08
C THR A 55 0.51 -1.11 -7.77
N LEU A 56 0.72 -2.36 -7.37
CA LEU A 56 1.67 -3.26 -7.99
C LEU A 56 0.99 -3.99 -9.14
N VAL A 57 1.53 -3.85 -10.35
CA VAL A 57 1.00 -4.47 -11.55
C VAL A 57 1.87 -5.68 -11.90
N THR A 58 1.20 -6.81 -12.10
CA THR A 58 1.78 -8.09 -12.49
C THR A 58 1.01 -8.63 -13.70
N PRO A 59 1.50 -9.65 -14.42
CA PRO A 59 0.73 -10.25 -15.51
C PRO A 59 -0.59 -10.86 -15.04
N LYS A 60 -0.61 -11.35 -13.80
CA LYS A 60 -1.76 -12.01 -13.17
C LYS A 60 -2.77 -11.04 -12.55
N GLY A 61 -2.51 -9.74 -12.63
CA GLY A 61 -3.43 -8.70 -12.15
C GLY A 61 -2.75 -7.54 -11.43
N LYS A 62 -3.58 -6.65 -10.89
CA LYS A 62 -3.20 -5.43 -10.20
C LYS A 62 -3.55 -5.53 -8.71
N PHE A 63 -2.64 -5.10 -7.84
CA PHE A 63 -2.80 -5.18 -6.39
C PHE A 63 -2.56 -3.82 -5.77
N ALA A 64 -3.62 -3.21 -5.25
CA ALA A 64 -3.56 -1.90 -4.59
C ALA A 64 -3.26 -2.05 -3.09
N ALA A 65 -2.46 -1.12 -2.56
CA ALA A 65 -2.11 -1.04 -1.16
C ALA A 65 -3.08 -0.15 -0.40
N TRP A 66 -3.75 -0.71 0.61
CA TRP A 66 -4.64 0.06 1.50
C TRP A 66 -3.87 1.12 2.30
N ALA A 67 -2.63 0.80 2.69
CA ALA A 67 -1.79 1.65 3.53
C ALA A 67 -1.17 2.84 2.81
N ALA A 68 -1.26 2.90 1.48
CA ALA A 68 -0.62 3.93 0.67
C ALA A 68 -1.61 4.49 -0.36
N PRO A 69 -2.68 5.16 0.09
CA PRO A 69 -3.64 5.83 -0.79
C PRO A 69 -3.00 7.04 -1.48
N ALA A 70 -3.53 7.41 -2.65
CA ALA A 70 -3.22 8.68 -3.27
C ALA A 70 -3.63 9.85 -2.35
N PRO A 71 -3.01 11.03 -2.48
CA PRO A 71 -3.40 12.18 -1.68
C PRO A 71 -4.84 12.57 -2.03
N GLY A 72 -5.78 12.31 -1.11
CA GLY A 72 -7.16 12.79 -1.23
C GLY A 72 -7.27 14.29 -0.91
N ILE A 73 -8.50 14.83 -0.95
CA ILE A 73 -8.81 16.25 -0.58
C ILE A 73 -8.31 16.59 0.84
N PHE A 74 -8.16 15.61 1.73
CA PHE A 74 -7.62 15.78 3.09
C PHE A 74 -6.08 15.73 3.17
N GLY A 75 -5.37 15.37 2.10
CA GLY A 75 -3.90 15.42 2.00
C GLY A 75 -3.33 16.84 1.92
N VAL A 76 -4.19 17.84 1.76
CA VAL A 76 -3.82 19.26 1.67
C VAL A 76 -3.20 19.79 2.97
N GLN A 77 -3.46 19.17 4.12
CA GLN A 77 -2.89 19.61 5.40
C GLN A 77 -1.37 19.33 5.56
N ARG A 78 -0.76 18.54 4.66
CA ARG A 78 0.71 18.32 4.64
C ARG A 78 1.44 18.95 3.45
N ALA A 79 0.73 19.68 2.58
CA ALA A 79 1.33 20.35 1.43
C ALA A 79 2.03 21.66 1.86
N GLN A 80 3.26 21.58 2.37
CA GLN A 80 4.10 22.77 2.57
C GLN A 80 4.76 23.19 1.22
N PRO A 81 4.60 24.46 0.78
CA PRO A 81 5.09 24.97 -0.52
C PRO A 81 6.61 24.90 -0.78
N GLY A 82 7.42 24.50 0.21
CA GLY A 82 8.89 24.52 0.11
C GLY A 82 9.53 23.37 -0.66
N HIS A 83 8.82 22.28 -0.94
CA HIS A 83 9.41 20.98 -1.31
C HIS A 83 9.44 20.67 -2.82
N VAL A 84 9.16 21.66 -3.65
CA VAL A 84 9.24 21.55 -5.13
C VAL A 84 10.67 21.72 -5.67
N ARG A 85 11.66 21.99 -4.82
CA ARG A 85 13.06 22.18 -5.22
C ARG A 85 13.93 20.99 -4.80
N GLY A 86 14.52 20.30 -5.78
CA GLY A 86 15.55 19.28 -5.57
C GLY A 86 15.23 17.86 -6.06
N LEU A 87 14.20 17.65 -6.90
CA LEU A 87 13.91 16.34 -7.47
C LEU A 87 14.84 16.04 -8.66
N PRO A 88 15.25 14.76 -8.86
CA PRO A 88 16.04 14.35 -10.02
C PRO A 88 15.34 14.68 -11.34
N GLU A 89 16.11 15.07 -12.36
CA GLU A 89 15.61 15.56 -13.65
C GLU A 89 14.67 14.56 -14.37
N VAL A 90 14.83 13.26 -14.09
CA VAL A 90 13.97 12.17 -14.61
C VAL A 90 12.54 12.17 -14.07
N THR A 91 12.23 12.99 -13.06
CA THR A 91 10.88 13.17 -12.50
C THR A 91 10.05 14.19 -13.29
N TYR A 92 10.67 15.00 -14.15
CA TYR A 92 9.97 16.03 -14.91
C TYR A 92 9.47 15.50 -16.27
N GLY A 93 8.17 15.56 -16.49
CA GLY A 93 7.58 15.39 -17.81
C GLY A 93 7.74 16.65 -18.68
N PRO A 94 7.37 16.61 -19.97
CA PRO A 94 7.41 17.77 -20.85
C PRO A 94 6.60 18.93 -20.23
N GLY A 95 7.20 20.12 -20.16
CA GLY A 95 6.56 21.33 -19.65
C GLY A 95 6.49 21.46 -18.12
N GLU A 96 7.48 20.94 -17.38
CA GLU A 96 7.54 21.07 -15.91
C GLU A 96 6.34 20.42 -15.18
N SER A 97 5.59 19.58 -15.88
CA SER A 97 4.44 18.87 -15.32
C SER A 97 4.92 17.61 -14.59
N VAL A 98 5.11 17.74 -13.29
CA VAL A 98 5.24 16.60 -12.39
C VAL A 98 3.85 15.98 -12.25
N ARG A 99 3.73 14.67 -12.49
CA ARG A 99 2.47 13.96 -12.22
C ARG A 99 2.13 14.16 -10.75
N PRO A 100 0.91 14.62 -10.38
CA PRO A 100 0.56 14.85 -8.98
C PRO A 100 0.77 13.64 -8.06
N GLY A 101 0.72 12.41 -8.61
CA GLY A 101 1.03 11.16 -7.91
C GLY A 101 2.52 10.76 -7.84
N ASP A 102 3.41 11.49 -8.51
CA ASP A 102 4.88 11.40 -8.39
C ASP A 102 5.45 12.50 -7.48
N LEU A 103 4.61 13.37 -6.91
CA LEU A 103 5.02 14.25 -5.83
C LEU A 103 5.33 13.39 -4.59
N SER A 104 6.56 13.53 -4.07
CA SER A 104 7.11 12.78 -2.93
C SER A 104 6.38 12.99 -1.60
N ASN A 105 5.31 13.79 -1.59
CA ASN A 105 4.57 14.22 -0.41
C ASN A 105 3.28 13.42 -0.13
N SER A 106 3.01 12.36 -0.90
CA SER A 106 1.90 11.42 -0.64
C SER A 106 2.42 10.07 -0.15
N ASP A 107 1.64 9.40 0.71
CA ASP A 107 2.00 8.06 1.21
C ASP A 107 2.20 7.06 0.06
N SER A 108 1.38 7.16 -1.01
CA SER A 108 1.56 6.42 -2.26
C SER A 108 2.86 6.76 -3.00
N GLY A 109 3.24 8.03 -3.07
CA GLY A 109 4.44 8.49 -3.77
C GLY A 109 5.72 8.06 -3.06
N ALA A 110 5.76 8.21 -1.73
CA ALA A 110 6.88 7.75 -0.90
C ALA A 110 7.06 6.23 -0.99
N ALA A 111 5.98 5.47 -0.88
CA ALA A 111 6.05 4.01 -1.01
C ALA A 111 6.47 3.59 -2.43
N ALA A 112 5.95 4.26 -3.47
CA ALA A 112 6.34 3.97 -4.85
C ALA A 112 7.81 4.27 -5.11
N PHE A 113 8.36 5.34 -4.55
CA PHE A 113 9.78 5.64 -4.63
C PHE A 113 10.62 4.48 -4.09
N HIS A 114 10.35 4.00 -2.88
CA HIS A 114 11.09 2.88 -2.29
C HIS A 114 11.00 1.59 -3.14
N VAL A 115 9.80 1.26 -3.63
CA VAL A 115 9.59 0.08 -4.47
C VAL A 115 10.35 0.22 -5.80
N ARG A 116 10.21 1.35 -6.49
CA ARG A 116 10.84 1.60 -7.79
C ARG A 116 12.37 1.64 -7.68
N SER A 117 12.93 2.32 -6.67
CA SER A 117 14.37 2.38 -6.45
C SER A 117 14.97 1.00 -6.19
N ARG A 118 14.31 0.18 -5.35
CA ARG A 118 14.76 -1.18 -5.08
C ARG A 118 14.68 -2.06 -6.32
N TRP A 119 13.56 -2.00 -7.04
CA TRP A 119 13.34 -2.79 -8.24
C TRP A 119 14.33 -2.45 -9.36
N ALA A 120 14.58 -1.15 -9.59
CA ALA A 120 15.58 -0.69 -10.55
C ALA A 120 16.99 -1.19 -10.20
N GLY A 121 17.36 -1.15 -8.91
CA GLY A 121 18.64 -1.69 -8.45
C GLY A 121 18.77 -3.20 -8.67
N LEU A 122 17.70 -3.96 -8.46
CA LEU A 122 17.68 -5.41 -8.70
C LEU A 122 17.82 -5.74 -10.19
N ILE A 123 17.15 -5.00 -11.07
CA ILE A 123 17.31 -5.14 -12.53
C ILE A 123 18.75 -4.83 -12.94
N ALA A 124 19.31 -3.71 -12.47
CA ALA A 124 20.67 -3.30 -12.80
C ALA A 124 21.73 -4.33 -12.36
N SER A 125 21.50 -5.00 -11.23
CA SER A 125 22.37 -6.07 -10.73
C SER A 125 22.17 -7.44 -11.40
N GLY A 126 21.18 -7.59 -12.27
CA GLY A 126 20.80 -8.87 -12.87
C GLY A 126 20.09 -9.85 -11.92
N ALA A 127 19.77 -9.44 -10.69
CA ALA A 127 19.06 -10.26 -9.72
C ALA A 127 17.59 -10.52 -10.09
N VAL A 128 17.03 -9.74 -11.03
CA VAL A 128 15.70 -9.93 -11.60
C VAL A 128 15.83 -10.06 -13.11
N ALA A 129 15.51 -11.24 -13.65
CA ALA A 129 15.50 -11.48 -15.08
C ALA A 129 14.32 -10.74 -15.73
N THR A 130 14.61 -9.92 -16.75
CA THR A 130 13.58 -9.24 -17.53
C THR A 130 12.94 -10.26 -18.48
N GLY A 131 11.62 -10.45 -18.41
CA GLY A 131 10.87 -11.38 -19.27
C GLY A 131 10.33 -12.64 -18.57
N GLU A 132 10.64 -12.87 -17.30
CA GLU A 132 10.12 -14.02 -16.54
C GLU A 132 8.93 -13.69 -15.63
N ALA A 133 8.30 -12.53 -15.82
CA ALA A 133 7.23 -12.07 -14.93
C ALA A 133 6.01 -13.01 -14.92
N ASP A 134 5.74 -13.71 -16.01
CA ASP A 134 4.60 -14.62 -16.15
C ASP A 134 4.73 -15.90 -15.30
N THR A 135 5.97 -16.37 -15.08
CA THR A 135 6.25 -17.59 -14.32
C THR A 135 6.21 -17.33 -12.81
N ALA A 136 6.50 -16.10 -12.40
CA ALA A 136 6.50 -15.68 -11.01
C ALA A 136 5.09 -15.80 -10.36
N THR A 137 5.05 -16.34 -9.14
CA THR A 137 3.79 -16.61 -8.44
C THR A 137 3.55 -15.61 -7.32
N VAL A 138 2.47 -14.83 -7.47
CA VAL A 138 1.98 -13.92 -6.45
C VAL A 138 1.24 -14.71 -5.38
N THR A 139 1.64 -14.57 -4.12
CA THR A 139 0.99 -15.28 -3.00
C THR A 139 -0.06 -14.40 -2.35
N LYS A 140 -1.26 -14.95 -2.09
CA LYS A 140 -2.37 -14.27 -1.42
C LYS A 140 -2.71 -14.99 -0.12
N ARG A 141 -2.75 -14.29 1.00
CA ARG A 141 -3.02 -14.86 2.34
C ARG A 141 -4.11 -14.06 3.05
N PRO A 142 -5.27 -14.66 3.38
CA PRO A 142 -6.30 -13.98 4.18
C PRO A 142 -5.82 -13.71 5.61
N ASN A 143 -6.22 -12.56 6.17
CA ASN A 143 -5.84 -12.18 7.53
C ASN A 143 -6.85 -12.69 8.57
N TRP A 144 -7.07 -14.01 8.57
CA TRP A 144 -8.09 -14.68 9.41
C TRP A 144 -8.08 -14.26 10.88
N PRO A 145 -6.93 -14.15 11.58
CA PRO A 145 -6.95 -13.78 13.00
C PRO A 145 -7.61 -12.42 13.24
N VAL A 146 -7.30 -11.45 12.38
CA VAL A 146 -7.78 -10.07 12.50
C VAL A 146 -9.26 -9.96 12.10
N LEU A 147 -9.67 -10.75 11.10
CA LEU A 147 -11.06 -10.86 10.65
C LEU A 147 -11.97 -11.49 11.72
N VAL A 148 -11.51 -12.59 12.32
CA VAL A 148 -12.27 -13.31 13.35
C VAL A 148 -12.43 -12.44 14.60
N ALA A 149 -11.36 -11.75 15.02
CA ALA A 149 -11.44 -10.80 16.13
C ALA A 149 -12.39 -9.63 15.84
N ALA A 150 -12.38 -9.07 14.62
CA ALA A 150 -13.33 -8.04 14.20
C ALA A 150 -14.78 -8.54 14.31
N ALA A 151 -15.05 -9.73 13.75
CA ALA A 151 -16.39 -10.33 13.75
C ALA A 151 -16.88 -10.62 15.19
N ALA A 152 -16.01 -11.17 16.04
CA ALA A 152 -16.33 -11.44 17.44
C ALA A 152 -16.69 -10.17 18.21
N LEU A 153 -15.93 -9.08 18.02
CA LEU A 153 -16.20 -7.80 18.68
C LEU A 153 -17.50 -7.16 18.21
N VAL A 154 -17.83 -7.27 16.92
CA VAL A 154 -19.10 -6.78 16.37
C VAL A 154 -20.27 -7.57 16.97
N VAL A 155 -20.21 -8.91 16.98
CA VAL A 155 -21.25 -9.76 17.57
C VAL A 155 -21.43 -9.45 19.06
N ALA A 156 -20.34 -9.35 19.81
CA ALA A 156 -20.39 -9.01 21.23
C ALA A 156 -21.00 -7.62 21.47
N SER A 157 -20.71 -6.65 20.58
CA SER A 157 -21.29 -5.30 20.66
C SER A 157 -22.80 -5.33 20.47
N VAL A 158 -23.30 -6.06 19.46
CA VAL A 158 -24.74 -6.19 19.20
C VAL A 158 -25.42 -6.85 20.39
N LEU A 159 -24.90 -7.97 20.89
CA LEU A 159 -25.46 -8.67 22.05
C LEU A 159 -25.51 -7.79 23.30
N SER A 160 -24.47 -6.98 23.54
CA SER A 160 -24.41 -6.06 24.69
C SER A 160 -25.37 -4.88 24.62
N LEU A 161 -25.91 -4.57 23.43
CA LEU A 161 -26.88 -3.50 23.23
C LEU A 161 -28.33 -4.01 23.24
N THR A 162 -28.52 -5.31 22.97
CA THR A 162 -29.84 -5.97 22.92
C THR A 162 -30.22 -6.71 24.20
N GLY A 163 -29.26 -6.96 25.10
CA GLY A 163 -29.47 -7.59 26.41
C GLY A 163 -29.36 -6.60 27.55
#